data_AF-A0A427XD01-F1
#
_entry.id   AF-A0A427XD01-F1
#
_cell.length_a   1.000
_cell.length_b   1.000
_cell.length_c   1.000
_cell.angle_alpha   90.00
_cell.angle_beta   90.00
_cell.angle_gamma   90.00
#
_symmetry.space_group_name_H-M   'P 1'
#
loop_
_entity.id
_entity.type
_entity.pdbx_description
1 polymer ?
#
loop_
_entity_poly.entity_id
_entity_poly.type
_entity_poly.pdbx_seq_one_letter_code
_entity_poly.pdbx_strand_id
1 'polypeptide(L)'
;MEIHNALGIVYEDNDPDYYRKVLIKMYWDGSDTPSVLAPLGDFFCIGNSMPGNFESLPFTVSAKPSEDHTFGGNCGGNCYLTMPFNKRGRIEIENQGEHAYIQYFYIDYELYKEPMPQDTLYFHAMWRHENPTGGWAPNGTQTNSLETQVANLDGKDNYVILETEGQGNYIGCNHSVYHFQGTWWGEGDDMIFIDDDQWPPSMHGTGGEDYFTQGWGMQKNAYNFCGSIIHEGDVPNTQVSYRWHLPDPVRFDKKIKVTMETGHGNHLRDDWSTTAYWYQTLPGPKLEILPVEKRLPRRPVLSGNPVEEPKIEDMPEPQKSKAIERETRFKEYLEDRKGWVDRRAADSQERAVKNVEIAKEIRARWLSSSK
;
A
#
# COMPACT_ATOMS: atom_id res chain seq x y z
N MET A 1 -12.03 9.17 -12.42
CA MET A 1 -11.98 9.38 -13.88
C MET A 1 -11.35 10.74 -14.23
N GLU A 2 -10.73 10.82 -15.41
CA GLU A 2 -9.67 11.74 -15.87
C GLU A 2 -9.96 13.27 -15.80
N ILE A 3 -11.22 13.71 -15.69
CA ILE A 3 -11.59 15.14 -15.80
C ILE A 3 -12.44 15.60 -14.60
N HIS A 4 -12.10 16.77 -14.06
CA HIS A 4 -12.83 17.43 -12.97
C HIS A 4 -14.20 17.93 -13.47
N ASN A 5 -15.28 17.56 -12.77
CA ASN A 5 -16.61 18.13 -13.01
C ASN A 5 -16.75 19.47 -12.28
N ALA A 6 -16.96 20.56 -13.02
CA ALA A 6 -17.18 21.89 -12.44
C ALA A 6 -18.53 22.05 -11.71
N LEU A 7 -19.45 21.07 -11.83
CA LEU A 7 -20.86 21.22 -11.43
C LEU A 7 -21.41 20.06 -10.55
N GLY A 8 -20.57 19.16 -10.05
CA GLY A 8 -20.98 18.18 -9.02
C GLY A 8 -21.98 17.09 -9.43
N ILE A 9 -22.40 17.02 -10.70
CA ILE A 9 -23.21 15.90 -11.20
C ILE A 9 -22.27 14.77 -11.59
N VAL A 10 -21.97 13.91 -10.64
CA VAL A 10 -21.18 12.69 -10.83
C VAL A 10 -22.11 11.50 -10.61
N TYR A 11 -22.34 10.71 -11.66
CA TYR A 11 -23.07 9.43 -11.56
C TYR A 11 -22.15 8.24 -11.25
N GLU A 12 -20.86 8.51 -11.06
CA GLU A 12 -19.83 7.52 -10.76
C GLU A 12 -19.28 7.70 -9.35
N ASP A 13 -19.66 6.79 -8.46
CA ASP A 13 -19.20 6.75 -7.09
C ASP A 13 -17.80 6.11 -7.04
N ASN A 14 -16.76 6.94 -6.89
CA ASN A 14 -15.38 6.49 -6.72
C ASN A 14 -15.21 5.99 -5.29
N ASP A 15 -14.94 4.70 -5.11
CA ASP A 15 -14.74 4.11 -3.79
C ASP A 15 -13.52 4.76 -3.11
N PRO A 16 -13.70 5.55 -2.05
CA PRO A 16 -12.60 6.30 -1.44
C PRO A 16 -11.54 5.39 -0.78
N ASP A 17 -11.78 4.07 -0.72
CA ASP A 17 -10.88 3.06 -0.19
C ASP A 17 -10.31 2.10 -1.23
N TYR A 18 -10.52 2.32 -2.54
CA TYR A 18 -10.14 1.31 -3.54
C TYR A 18 -8.64 0.95 -3.48
N TYR A 19 -7.77 1.89 -3.11
CA TYR A 19 -6.33 1.63 -2.94
C TYR A 19 -6.00 0.57 -1.90
N ARG A 20 -6.87 0.40 -0.89
CA ARG A 20 -6.77 -0.62 0.15
C ARG A 20 -7.60 -1.86 -0.14
N LYS A 21 -8.52 -1.82 -1.10
CA LYS A 21 -9.42 -2.93 -1.48
C LYS A 21 -8.93 -3.71 -2.70
N VAL A 22 -8.28 -3.03 -3.64
CA VAL A 22 -7.67 -3.65 -4.82
C VAL A 22 -6.29 -4.17 -4.44
N LEU A 23 -6.01 -5.43 -4.76
CA LEU A 23 -4.72 -6.06 -4.52
C LEU A 23 -3.91 -6.16 -5.80
N ILE A 24 -2.60 -6.00 -5.68
CA ILE A 24 -1.63 -6.41 -6.69
C ILE A 24 -0.93 -7.69 -6.24
N LYS A 25 -0.87 -8.66 -7.14
CA LYS A 25 -0.19 -9.94 -6.92
C LYS A 25 0.80 -10.20 -8.04
N MET A 26 2.03 -10.57 -7.73
CA MET A 26 3.02 -10.98 -8.75
C MET A 26 3.60 -12.35 -8.44
N TYR A 27 3.75 -13.16 -9.48
CA TYR A 27 4.25 -14.53 -9.40
C TYR A 27 5.37 -14.73 -10.40
N TRP A 28 6.46 -15.34 -9.95
CA TRP A 28 7.65 -15.61 -10.74
C TRP A 28 7.80 -17.10 -11.00
N ASP A 29 8.19 -17.44 -12.23
CA ASP A 29 8.65 -18.75 -12.68
C ASP A 29 7.74 -19.95 -12.39
N GLY A 30 6.43 -19.68 -12.34
CA GLY A 30 5.40 -20.68 -12.13
C GLY A 30 5.13 -20.99 -10.66
N SER A 31 5.57 -20.13 -9.74
CA SER A 31 5.21 -20.23 -8.32
C SER A 31 3.68 -20.21 -8.13
N ASP A 32 3.20 -21.11 -7.28
CA ASP A 32 1.78 -21.18 -6.87
C ASP A 32 1.41 -20.06 -5.90
N THR A 33 2.38 -19.53 -5.16
CA THR A 33 2.22 -18.40 -4.23
C THR A 33 2.82 -17.12 -4.80
N PRO A 34 2.21 -15.95 -4.54
CA PRO A 34 2.74 -14.69 -5.03
C PRO A 34 3.99 -14.27 -4.23
N SER A 35 5.00 -13.75 -4.93
CA SER A 35 6.18 -13.10 -4.35
C SER A 35 5.91 -11.63 -4.01
N VAL A 36 4.90 -11.03 -4.64
CA VAL A 36 4.40 -9.69 -4.32
C VAL A 36 2.94 -9.81 -3.93
N LEU A 37 2.58 -9.34 -2.73
CA LEU A 37 1.19 -9.26 -2.26
C LEU A 37 1.01 -8.00 -1.42
N ALA A 38 0.31 -7.02 -1.98
CA ALA A 38 0.02 -5.76 -1.30
C ALA A 38 -1.28 -5.15 -1.82
N PRO A 39 -1.94 -4.27 -1.05
CA PRO A 39 -2.90 -3.34 -1.62
C PRO A 39 -2.23 -2.50 -2.70
N LEU A 40 -2.97 -2.22 -3.77
CA LEU A 40 -2.45 -1.57 -4.96
C LEU A 40 -1.87 -0.20 -4.63
N GLY A 41 -2.53 0.57 -3.77
CA GLY A 41 -2.02 1.87 -3.36
C GLY A 41 -0.70 1.77 -2.62
N ASP A 42 -0.66 0.94 -1.59
CA ASP A 42 0.54 0.75 -0.76
C ASP A 42 1.74 0.20 -1.53
N PHE A 43 1.52 -0.58 -2.57
CA PHE A 43 2.60 -1.00 -3.47
C PHE A 43 3.27 0.18 -4.18
N PHE A 44 2.50 1.22 -4.54
CA PHE A 44 3.00 2.46 -5.14
C PHE A 44 3.25 3.57 -4.10
N CYS A 45 3.37 3.22 -2.82
CA CYS A 45 3.57 4.14 -1.71
C CYS A 45 2.42 5.13 -1.45
N ILE A 46 1.21 4.81 -1.92
CA ILE A 46 -0.01 5.57 -1.63
C ILE A 46 -0.54 5.12 -0.27
N GLY A 47 -0.09 5.81 0.78
CA GLY A 47 -0.48 5.54 2.16
C GLY A 47 -1.91 5.96 2.48
N ASN A 48 -2.61 5.19 3.32
CA ASN A 48 -3.96 5.50 3.81
C ASN A 48 -5.01 5.81 2.72
N SER A 49 -4.86 5.23 1.52
CA SER A 49 -5.70 5.52 0.34
C SER A 49 -5.66 6.99 -0.13
N MET A 50 -4.66 7.76 0.25
CA MET A 50 -4.49 9.15 -0.15
C MET A 50 -3.23 9.27 -1.00
N PRO A 51 -3.32 9.58 -2.30
CA PRO A 51 -2.12 9.83 -3.10
C PRO A 51 -1.44 11.10 -2.62
N GLY A 52 -0.11 11.09 -2.57
CA GLY A 52 0.72 12.28 -2.42
C GLY A 52 1.62 12.41 -3.63
N ASN A 53 1.73 13.60 -4.22
CA ASN A 53 2.71 13.83 -5.30
C ASN A 53 4.14 13.63 -4.79
N PHE A 54 4.87 12.66 -5.32
CA PHE A 54 6.28 12.47 -4.98
C PHE A 54 7.08 11.79 -6.11
N GLU A 55 8.40 11.99 -6.05
CA GLU A 55 9.37 11.29 -6.88
C GLU A 55 10.44 10.64 -6.00
N SER A 56 10.74 9.39 -6.28
CA SER A 56 11.88 8.66 -5.76
C SER A 56 12.49 7.81 -6.87
N LEU A 57 13.64 7.17 -6.64
CA LEU A 57 14.26 6.34 -7.66
C LEU A 57 13.38 5.12 -8.03
N PRO A 58 12.77 4.38 -7.08
CA PRO A 58 11.92 3.23 -7.39
C PRO A 58 10.49 3.58 -7.81
N PHE A 59 9.91 4.65 -7.27
CA PHE A 59 8.49 4.95 -7.43
C PHE A 59 8.24 6.45 -7.66
N THR A 60 7.23 6.73 -8.49
CA THR A 60 6.66 8.08 -8.62
C THR A 60 5.14 8.01 -8.54
N VAL A 61 4.53 9.00 -7.90
CA VAL A 61 3.09 9.21 -7.90
C VAL A 61 2.81 10.63 -8.35
N SER A 62 1.93 10.76 -9.35
CA SER A 62 1.49 12.05 -9.87
C SER A 62 -0.03 12.14 -9.79
N ALA A 63 -0.52 13.05 -8.95
CA ALA A 63 -1.92 13.37 -8.75
C ALA A 63 -2.17 14.84 -9.14
N LYS A 64 -3.33 15.13 -9.73
CA LYS A 64 -3.74 16.53 -9.93
C LYS A 64 -4.00 17.17 -8.55
N PRO A 65 -3.85 18.51 -8.40
CA PRO A 65 -3.95 19.17 -7.09
C PRO A 65 -5.25 18.92 -6.31
N SER A 66 -6.36 18.61 -7.00
CA SER A 66 -7.65 18.33 -6.34
C SER A 66 -7.81 16.89 -5.83
N GLU A 67 -6.90 15.98 -6.19
CA GLU A 67 -6.91 14.58 -5.74
C GLU A 67 -5.77 14.31 -4.76
N ASP A 68 -4.77 15.19 -4.74
CA ASP A 68 -3.65 15.15 -3.81
C ASP A 68 -4.19 15.15 -2.37
N HIS A 69 -3.67 14.24 -1.54
CA HIS A 69 -4.09 14.01 -0.16
C HIS A 69 -5.61 13.77 0.02
N THR A 70 -6.28 13.24 -1.00
CA THR A 70 -7.73 12.94 -0.97
C THR A 70 -7.95 11.44 -0.99
N PHE A 71 -8.81 10.93 -0.11
CA PHE A 71 -9.16 9.50 -0.08
C PHE A 71 -9.71 9.03 -1.43
N GLY A 72 -9.08 8.01 -2.01
CA GLY A 72 -9.43 7.49 -3.34
C GLY A 72 -9.09 8.45 -4.49
N GLY A 73 -8.20 9.41 -4.25
CA GLY A 73 -7.75 10.35 -5.27
C GLY A 73 -7.15 9.64 -6.48
N ASN A 74 -7.56 10.03 -7.68
CA ASN A 74 -7.02 9.48 -8.92
C ASN A 74 -5.58 9.98 -9.13
N CYS A 75 -4.65 9.06 -9.39
CA CYS A 75 -3.26 9.40 -9.71
C CYS A 75 -2.64 8.41 -10.70
N GLY A 76 -1.52 8.78 -11.30
CA GLY A 76 -0.62 7.86 -11.98
C GLY A 76 0.46 7.38 -11.02
N GLY A 77 0.64 6.06 -10.87
CA GLY A 77 1.72 5.44 -10.10
C GLY A 77 2.67 4.68 -11.02
N ASN A 78 3.97 4.90 -10.87
CA ASN A 78 5.02 4.21 -11.64
C ASN A 78 5.96 3.46 -10.71
N CYS A 79 6.47 2.31 -11.17
CA CYS A 79 7.47 1.50 -10.49
C CYS A 79 8.61 1.20 -11.47
N TYR A 80 9.84 1.49 -11.04
CA TYR A 80 11.07 1.36 -11.85
C TYR A 80 12.00 0.25 -11.32
N LEU A 81 11.53 -0.55 -10.36
CA LEU A 81 12.28 -1.70 -9.84
C LEU A 81 12.34 -2.82 -10.88
N THR A 82 13.51 -3.46 -11.00
CA THR A 82 13.70 -4.57 -11.92
C THR A 82 13.05 -5.84 -11.35
N MET A 83 12.30 -6.58 -12.17
CA MET A 83 11.58 -7.77 -11.70
C MET A 83 11.98 -8.96 -12.58
N PRO A 84 13.09 -9.65 -12.27
CA PRO A 84 13.59 -10.73 -13.12
C PRO A 84 12.69 -11.95 -13.07
N PHE A 85 12.61 -12.67 -14.19
CA PHE A 85 11.96 -13.98 -14.32
C PHE A 85 12.63 -14.76 -15.46
N ASN A 86 12.79 -16.08 -15.32
CA ASN A 86 13.36 -16.94 -16.37
C ASN A 86 12.29 -17.58 -17.27
N LYS A 87 11.18 -18.00 -16.67
CA LYS A 87 10.12 -18.76 -17.34
C LYS A 87 8.88 -17.91 -17.58
N ARG A 88 8.41 -17.20 -16.55
CA ARG A 88 7.13 -16.47 -16.59
C ARG A 88 7.03 -15.44 -15.45
N GLY A 89 6.72 -14.20 -15.78
CA GLY A 89 6.08 -13.26 -14.87
C GLY A 89 4.56 -13.28 -15.04
N ARG A 90 3.82 -13.31 -13.93
CA ARG A 90 2.36 -13.11 -13.91
C ARG A 90 2.03 -12.01 -12.92
N ILE A 91 1.30 -11.00 -13.38
CA ILE A 91 0.76 -9.93 -12.54
C ILE A 91 -0.77 -10.06 -12.55
N GLU A 92 -1.37 -10.10 -11.37
CA GLU A 92 -2.82 -10.14 -11.17
C GLU A 92 -3.27 -8.91 -10.39
N ILE A 93 -4.38 -8.33 -10.80
CA ILE A 93 -5.08 -7.26 -10.10
C ILE A 93 -6.42 -7.82 -9.63
N GLU A 94 -6.65 -7.83 -8.33
CA GLU A 94 -7.87 -8.36 -7.73
C GLU A 94 -8.64 -7.24 -7.04
N ASN A 95 -9.81 -6.90 -7.56
CA ASN A 95 -10.71 -5.97 -6.91
C ASN A 95 -11.57 -6.72 -5.88
N GLN A 96 -11.38 -6.43 -4.59
CA GLN A 96 -12.18 -6.98 -3.49
C GLN A 96 -13.18 -5.97 -2.94
N GLY A 97 -13.41 -4.86 -3.65
CA GLY A 97 -14.42 -3.87 -3.33
C GLY A 97 -15.75 -4.12 -4.06
N GLU A 98 -16.78 -3.41 -3.64
CA GLU A 98 -18.14 -3.48 -4.20
C GLU A 98 -18.31 -2.64 -5.48
N HIS A 99 -17.35 -1.74 -5.75
CA HIS A 99 -17.37 -0.81 -6.87
C HIS A 99 -16.54 -1.35 -8.03
N ALA A 100 -16.97 -1.10 -9.26
CA ALA A 100 -16.18 -1.45 -10.44
C ALA A 100 -14.85 -0.68 -10.44
N TYR A 101 -13.77 -1.39 -10.76
CA TYR A 101 -12.43 -0.85 -10.83
C TYR A 101 -11.95 -0.76 -12.28
N ILE A 102 -11.32 0.35 -12.66
CA ILE A 102 -10.74 0.56 -13.99
C ILE A 102 -9.29 0.97 -13.82
N GLN A 103 -8.39 0.29 -14.54
CA GLN A 103 -6.96 0.56 -14.54
C GLN A 103 -6.46 0.70 -15.98
N TYR A 104 -5.63 1.71 -16.20
CA TYR A 104 -4.71 1.79 -17.33
C TYR A 104 -3.33 1.35 -16.86
N PHE A 105 -2.66 0.48 -17.59
CA PHE A 105 -1.34 -0.01 -17.18
C PHE A 105 -0.43 -0.21 -18.38
N TYR A 106 0.87 -0.11 -18.11
CA TYR A 106 1.95 -0.54 -18.99
C TYR A 106 2.85 -1.48 -18.19
N ILE A 107 3.32 -2.55 -18.84
CA ILE A 107 4.34 -3.45 -18.30
C ILE A 107 5.41 -3.54 -19.38
N ASP A 108 6.47 -2.77 -19.20
CA ASP A 108 7.63 -2.78 -20.07
C ASP A 108 8.63 -3.83 -19.56
N TYR A 109 9.09 -4.70 -20.46
CA TYR A 109 10.02 -5.77 -20.13
C TYR A 109 10.96 -6.07 -21.29
N GLU A 110 12.12 -6.62 -20.94
CA GLU A 110 13.11 -7.09 -21.91
C GLU A 110 13.09 -8.62 -22.00
N LEU A 111 13.42 -9.13 -23.19
CA LEU A 111 13.60 -10.55 -23.44
C LEU A 111 15.08 -10.84 -23.66
N TYR A 112 15.58 -11.88 -22.99
CA TYR A 112 16.96 -12.36 -23.11
C TYR A 112 16.97 -13.79 -23.66
N LYS A 113 18.03 -14.13 -24.42
CA LYS A 113 18.18 -15.47 -25.01
C LYS A 113 18.69 -16.45 -23.97
N GLU A 114 19.72 -16.03 -23.27
CA GLU A 114 20.34 -16.79 -22.21
C GLU A 114 19.46 -16.71 -20.96
N PRO A 115 19.31 -17.82 -20.23
CA PRO A 115 18.68 -17.77 -18.92
C PRO A 115 19.51 -16.86 -18.00
N MET A 116 18.82 -16.25 -17.04
CA MET A 116 19.45 -15.51 -15.96
C MET A 116 20.31 -16.47 -15.11
N PRO A 117 21.38 -15.97 -14.48
CA PRO A 117 22.22 -16.75 -13.56
C PRO A 117 21.44 -17.48 -12.46
N GLN A 118 21.95 -18.60 -11.95
CA GLN A 118 21.27 -19.40 -10.93
C GLN A 118 21.11 -18.65 -9.59
N ASP A 119 22.00 -17.71 -9.29
CA ASP A 119 22.01 -16.83 -8.14
C ASP A 119 21.14 -15.55 -8.33
N THR A 120 20.32 -15.51 -9.38
CA THR A 120 19.35 -14.42 -9.58
C THR A 120 18.37 -14.34 -8.42
N LEU A 121 18.26 -13.16 -7.82
CA LEU A 121 17.26 -12.84 -6.82
C LEU A 121 16.01 -12.27 -7.48
N TYR A 122 14.85 -12.63 -6.94
CA TYR A 122 13.54 -12.24 -7.47
C TYR A 122 12.93 -11.16 -6.61
N PHE A 123 12.24 -10.22 -7.24
CA PHE A 123 11.59 -9.12 -6.54
C PHE A 123 10.42 -9.60 -5.68
N HIS A 124 10.33 -9.11 -4.45
CA HIS A 124 9.26 -9.39 -3.52
C HIS A 124 8.77 -8.10 -2.88
N ALA A 125 7.49 -8.09 -2.52
CA ALA A 125 6.92 -7.04 -1.70
C ALA A 125 5.76 -7.57 -0.87
N MET A 126 5.67 -7.13 0.38
CA MET A 126 4.64 -7.54 1.31
C MET A 126 4.16 -6.34 2.10
N TRP A 127 2.85 -6.25 2.21
CA TRP A 127 2.19 -5.26 3.03
C TRP A 127 1.81 -5.81 4.41
N ARG A 128 2.06 -5.02 5.46
CA ARG A 128 1.68 -5.30 6.84
C ARG A 128 0.95 -4.11 7.44
N HIS A 129 0.11 -4.38 8.44
CA HIS A 129 -0.66 -3.35 9.14
C HIS A 129 -1.08 -3.82 10.54
N GLU A 130 -0.94 -2.92 11.49
CA GLU A 130 -1.32 -3.10 12.88
C GLU A 130 -2.09 -1.85 13.36
N ASN A 131 -3.30 -2.07 13.86
CA ASN A 131 -4.20 -1.00 14.26
C ASN A 131 -5.10 -1.44 15.44
N PRO A 132 -4.82 -0.97 16.67
CA PRO A 132 -3.61 -0.25 17.07
C PRO A 132 -2.38 -1.16 17.10
N THR A 133 -1.20 -0.57 17.07
CA THR A 133 0.05 -1.22 17.48
C THR A 133 0.04 -1.54 18.99
N GLY A 134 0.96 -2.41 19.40
CA GLY A 134 0.97 -3.09 20.71
C GLY A 134 1.48 -2.29 21.91
N GLY A 135 1.70 -0.97 21.79
CA GLY A 135 2.40 -0.23 22.84
C GLY A 135 1.78 -0.25 24.24
N TRP A 136 2.62 -0.07 25.26
CA TRP A 136 2.26 -0.33 26.66
C TRP A 136 1.80 0.90 27.44
N ALA A 137 2.14 2.12 27.02
CA ALA A 137 1.90 3.30 27.83
C ALA A 137 0.44 3.79 27.76
N PRO A 138 -0.07 4.41 28.84
CA PRO A 138 -1.37 5.10 28.81
C PRO A 138 -1.38 6.25 27.80
N ASN A 139 -2.56 6.54 27.24
CA ASN A 139 -2.77 7.67 26.33
C ASN A 139 -2.35 8.99 27.00
N GLY A 140 -1.59 9.82 26.29
CA GLY A 140 -1.13 11.12 26.78
C GLY A 140 0.19 11.05 27.56
N THR A 141 0.82 9.88 27.64
CA THR A 141 2.22 9.77 28.06
C THR A 141 3.07 10.56 27.08
N GLN A 142 3.80 11.55 27.57
CA GLN A 142 4.57 12.45 26.72
C GLN A 142 5.80 11.72 26.16
N THR A 143 5.97 11.75 24.84
CA THR A 143 7.21 11.36 24.17
C THR A 143 8.40 12.16 24.73
N ASN A 144 9.55 11.52 24.93
CA ASN A 144 10.76 12.12 25.54
C ASN A 144 10.58 12.59 26.99
N SER A 145 9.73 11.92 27.74
CA SER A 145 9.58 12.12 29.19
C SER A 145 10.45 11.13 29.99
N LEU A 146 10.45 11.28 31.31
CA LEU A 146 11.14 10.32 32.20
C LEU A 146 10.44 8.96 32.20
N GLU A 147 9.12 8.97 32.04
CA GLU A 147 8.26 7.79 32.05
C GLU A 147 8.51 6.89 30.84
N THR A 148 8.92 7.45 29.70
CA THR A 148 9.21 6.70 28.48
C THR A 148 10.61 6.09 28.46
N GLN A 149 11.49 6.38 29.44
CA GLN A 149 12.88 5.88 29.49
C GLN A 149 12.95 4.39 29.90
N VAL A 150 12.30 3.52 29.12
CA VAL A 150 12.23 2.08 29.31
C VAL A 150 13.03 1.41 28.20
N ALA A 151 14.11 0.74 28.57
CA ALA A 151 14.96 0.04 27.60
C ALA A 151 14.23 -1.15 26.97
N ASN A 152 14.26 -1.21 25.64
CA ASN A 152 13.91 -2.38 24.87
C ASN A 152 15.20 -3.15 24.51
N LEU A 153 15.33 -4.36 25.04
CA LEU A 153 16.56 -5.15 24.93
C LEU A 153 16.35 -6.47 24.18
N ASP A 154 15.25 -6.60 23.45
CA ASP A 154 14.96 -7.82 22.67
C ASP A 154 14.24 -7.54 21.35
N GLY A 155 13.57 -6.40 21.18
CA GLY A 155 12.83 -6.05 19.98
C GLY A 155 11.63 -6.98 19.70
N LYS A 156 11.20 -7.79 20.68
CA LYS A 156 10.20 -8.85 20.45
C LYS A 156 8.82 -8.31 20.13
N ASP A 157 8.48 -7.17 20.74
CA ASP A 157 7.17 -6.51 20.66
C ASP A 157 7.17 -5.34 19.66
N ASN A 158 8.27 -5.16 18.91
CA ASN A 158 8.36 -4.15 17.87
C ASN A 158 7.37 -4.43 16.74
N TYR A 159 6.93 -3.37 16.07
CA TYR A 159 6.22 -3.51 14.81
C TYR A 159 7.13 -4.17 13.77
N VAL A 160 6.65 -5.25 13.15
CA VAL A 160 7.41 -5.98 12.13
C VAL A 160 7.13 -5.39 10.76
N ILE A 161 8.18 -4.90 10.10
CA ILE A 161 8.14 -4.39 8.71
C ILE A 161 8.32 -5.55 7.73
N LEU A 162 9.32 -6.41 7.97
CA LEU A 162 9.64 -7.59 7.17
C LEU A 162 10.15 -8.71 8.08
N GLU A 163 9.69 -9.93 7.85
CA GLU A 163 10.27 -11.15 8.41
C GLU A 163 10.23 -12.22 7.32
N THR A 164 11.38 -12.74 6.92
CA THR A 164 11.47 -13.75 5.86
C THR A 164 12.72 -14.62 6.02
N GLU A 165 12.68 -15.79 5.42
CA GLU A 165 13.79 -16.74 5.31
C GLU A 165 14.22 -16.87 3.84
N GLY A 166 15.48 -17.24 3.63
CA GLY A 166 16.14 -17.34 2.33
C GLY A 166 17.40 -16.48 2.26
N GLN A 167 17.93 -16.34 1.05
CA GLN A 167 19.08 -15.49 0.78
C GLN A 167 18.63 -14.31 -0.07
N GLY A 168 19.01 -13.09 0.30
CA GLY A 168 18.50 -11.91 -0.35
C GLY A 168 19.03 -10.57 0.16
N ASN A 169 18.36 -9.51 -0.29
CA ASN A 169 18.64 -8.13 0.05
C ASN A 169 17.33 -7.39 0.32
N TYR A 170 17.16 -6.85 1.52
CA TYR A 170 16.12 -5.87 1.82
C TYR A 170 16.51 -4.51 1.23
N ILE A 171 15.60 -3.92 0.46
CA ILE A 171 15.86 -2.67 -0.29
C ILE A 171 15.02 -1.49 0.21
N GLY A 172 14.24 -1.65 1.28
CA GLY A 172 13.51 -0.56 1.92
C GLY A 172 12.01 -0.77 2.00
N CYS A 173 11.32 0.28 2.45
CA CYS A 173 9.88 0.27 2.66
C CYS A 173 9.26 1.66 2.47
N ASN A 174 7.95 1.68 2.24
CA ASN A 174 7.13 2.82 2.64
C ASN A 174 6.38 2.50 3.94
N HIS A 175 6.09 3.54 4.72
CA HIS A 175 5.53 3.46 6.05
C HIS A 175 4.47 4.55 6.22
N SER A 176 3.26 4.14 6.55
CA SER A 176 2.12 5.03 6.84
C SER A 176 1.80 4.95 8.32
N VAL A 177 1.83 6.10 8.99
CA VAL A 177 1.40 6.29 10.37
C VAL A 177 0.14 7.15 10.38
N TYR A 178 -0.89 6.68 11.06
CA TYR A 178 -1.95 7.53 11.60
C TYR A 178 -1.79 7.57 13.12
N HIS A 179 -1.27 8.70 13.62
CA HIS A 179 -0.90 8.89 15.02
C HIS A 179 -2.14 9.22 15.87
N PHE A 180 -2.32 8.55 17.00
CA PHE A 180 -3.50 8.75 17.86
C PHE A 180 -3.28 9.78 18.97
N GLN A 181 -2.02 10.06 19.30
CA GLN A 181 -1.67 10.93 20.41
C GLN A 181 -1.32 12.33 19.89
N GLY A 182 -1.22 13.30 20.79
CA GLY A 182 -0.81 14.68 20.45
C GLY A 182 0.69 14.90 20.61
N THR A 183 1.48 13.82 20.58
CA THR A 183 2.93 13.83 20.83
C THR A 183 3.68 13.45 19.55
N TRP A 184 4.98 13.22 19.66
CA TRP A 184 5.81 12.79 18.54
C TRP A 184 5.79 11.27 18.41
N TRP A 185 5.55 10.76 17.20
CA TRP A 185 5.41 9.31 16.94
C TRP A 185 6.74 8.60 16.71
N GLY A 186 7.76 9.33 16.24
CA GLY A 186 8.95 8.75 15.61
C GLY A 186 10.15 8.50 16.51
N GLU A 187 10.05 8.48 17.84
CA GLU A 187 11.24 8.14 18.68
C GLU A 187 11.61 6.65 18.69
N GLY A 188 10.89 5.81 17.93
CA GLY A 188 11.11 4.37 17.94
C GLY A 188 12.29 3.95 17.09
N ASP A 189 13.21 3.16 17.65
CA ASP A 189 14.39 2.69 16.93
C ASP A 189 14.03 1.62 15.88
N ASP A 190 14.65 1.69 14.69
CA ASP A 190 14.69 0.52 13.81
C ASP A 190 15.66 -0.53 14.37
N MET A 191 15.24 -1.80 14.35
CA MET A 191 16.06 -2.93 14.78
C MET A 191 16.02 -4.00 13.68
N ILE A 192 17.17 -4.26 13.07
CA ILE A 192 17.30 -5.22 11.97
C ILE A 192 18.21 -6.37 12.38
N PHE A 193 17.60 -7.54 12.54
CA PHE A 193 18.25 -8.80 12.87
C PHE A 193 18.55 -9.57 11.58
N ILE A 194 19.81 -9.91 11.36
CA ILE A 194 20.28 -10.62 10.17
C ILE A 194 20.75 -12.02 10.58
N ASP A 195 20.25 -13.02 9.86
CA ASP A 195 20.57 -14.43 10.07
C ASP A 195 20.39 -14.89 11.52
N ASP A 196 21.47 -15.21 12.22
CA ASP A 196 21.42 -15.79 13.57
C ASP A 196 21.54 -14.73 14.68
N ASP A 197 21.43 -13.44 14.32
CA ASP A 197 21.44 -12.33 15.28
C ASP A 197 20.44 -12.53 16.42
N GLN A 198 20.89 -12.14 17.60
CA GLN A 198 20.07 -11.95 18.80
C GLN A 198 20.24 -10.51 19.26
N TRP A 199 19.78 -10.15 20.45
CA TRP A 199 20.16 -8.87 21.02
C TRP A 199 21.67 -8.78 21.28
N PRO A 200 22.36 -7.69 20.87
CA PRO A 200 21.87 -6.58 20.03
C PRO A 200 21.83 -6.94 18.53
N PRO A 201 20.86 -6.38 17.75
CA PRO A 201 20.77 -6.63 16.31
C PRO A 201 22.01 -6.10 15.55
N SER A 202 22.28 -6.63 14.35
CA SER A 202 23.34 -6.10 13.47
C SER A 202 23.16 -4.62 13.13
N MET A 203 21.91 -4.15 13.05
CA MET A 203 21.62 -2.73 12.85
C MET A 203 20.60 -2.28 13.89
N HIS A 204 20.96 -1.21 14.60
CA HIS A 204 20.13 -0.57 15.63
C HIS A 204 20.13 0.94 15.37
N GLY A 205 18.96 1.49 15.11
CA GLY A 205 18.74 2.90 14.84
C GLY A 205 18.73 3.77 16.08
N THR A 206 18.20 4.98 15.89
CA THR A 206 18.07 6.05 16.90
C THR A 206 16.71 6.74 16.90
N GLY A 207 15.83 6.41 15.96
CA GLY A 207 14.51 7.00 15.78
C GLY A 207 13.94 6.67 14.40
N GLY A 208 12.62 6.79 14.27
CA GLY A 208 11.87 6.59 13.04
C GLY A 208 12.18 7.68 12.00
N GLU A 209 12.26 8.96 12.38
CA GLU A 209 12.70 10.00 11.46
C GLU A 209 14.13 9.79 11.00
N ASP A 210 15.00 9.34 11.91
CA ASP A 210 16.39 9.06 11.64
C ASP A 210 16.53 7.86 10.69
N TYR A 211 15.71 6.80 10.90
CA TYR A 211 15.59 5.71 9.95
C TYR A 211 15.16 6.23 8.59
N PHE A 212 14.19 7.15 8.49
CA PHE A 212 13.82 7.77 7.23
C PHE A 212 14.77 8.89 6.77
N THR A 213 15.97 8.95 7.35
CA THR A 213 17.07 9.89 7.03
C THR A 213 16.70 11.36 7.13
N GLN A 214 15.77 11.66 8.04
CA GLN A 214 15.42 13.00 8.48
C GLN A 214 16.09 13.26 9.84
N GLY A 215 15.62 14.27 10.57
CA GLY A 215 16.07 14.55 11.92
C GLY A 215 15.27 15.71 12.51
N TRP A 216 15.07 15.68 13.82
CA TRP A 216 14.18 16.61 14.53
C TRP A 216 12.75 16.59 13.96
N GLY A 217 12.20 15.38 13.80
CA GLY A 217 10.91 15.13 13.16
C GLY A 217 10.98 14.98 11.63
N MET A 218 9.83 14.66 11.04
CA MET A 218 9.71 14.53 9.57
C MET A 218 9.79 15.88 8.87
N GLN A 219 10.24 15.86 7.62
CA GLN A 219 10.35 17.05 6.78
C GLN A 219 9.46 16.93 5.55
N LYS A 220 9.04 18.07 5.00
CA LYS A 220 8.25 18.16 3.75
C LYS A 220 9.14 18.08 2.51
N ASN A 221 9.83 16.95 2.34
CA ASN A 221 10.71 16.70 1.21
C ASN A 221 10.50 15.28 0.66
N ALA A 222 10.79 15.10 -0.62
CA ALA A 222 10.84 13.81 -1.30
C ALA A 222 12.14 13.75 -2.10
N TYR A 223 13.06 12.89 -1.68
CA TYR A 223 14.35 12.67 -2.34
C TYR A 223 14.39 11.28 -2.99
N ASN A 224 15.42 11.05 -3.79
CA ASN A 224 15.57 9.80 -4.55
C ASN A 224 15.56 8.54 -3.68
N PHE A 225 16.07 8.61 -2.45
CA PHE A 225 16.22 7.45 -1.56
C PHE A 225 15.36 7.52 -0.30
N CYS A 226 14.75 8.66 0.01
CA CYS A 226 14.05 8.88 1.27
C CYS A 226 13.12 10.09 1.19
N GLY A 227 12.13 10.17 2.09
CA GLY A 227 11.30 11.36 2.20
C GLY A 227 9.95 11.13 2.85
N SER A 228 9.12 12.17 2.79
CA SER A 228 7.71 12.20 3.17
C SER A 228 6.85 12.39 1.92
N ILE A 229 5.88 11.49 1.74
CA ILE A 229 4.84 11.54 0.71
C ILE A 229 3.65 12.35 1.22
N ILE A 230 3.25 12.10 2.47
CA ILE A 230 2.27 12.91 3.20
C ILE A 230 2.94 13.33 4.50
N HIS A 231 2.87 14.62 4.81
CA HIS A 231 3.40 15.16 6.06
C HIS A 231 2.25 15.49 7.02
N GLU A 232 2.43 15.22 8.31
CA GLU A 232 1.40 15.43 9.35
C GLU A 232 0.92 16.89 9.47
N GLY A 233 1.80 17.83 9.11
CA GLY A 233 1.48 19.25 9.01
C GLY A 233 0.61 19.65 7.81
N ASP A 234 0.41 18.78 6.82
CA ASP A 234 -0.52 18.97 5.70
C ASP A 234 -1.81 18.17 5.89
N VAL A 235 -1.68 16.94 6.40
CA VAL A 235 -2.81 16.08 6.77
C VAL A 235 -2.67 15.72 8.25
N PRO A 236 -3.45 16.32 9.16
CA PRO A 236 -3.33 16.09 10.59
C PRO A 236 -3.29 14.60 10.95
N ASN A 237 -2.38 14.26 11.88
CA ASN A 237 -2.13 12.91 12.37
C ASN A 237 -1.60 11.90 11.34
N THR A 238 -1.46 12.29 10.07
CA THR A 238 -1.09 11.35 9.00
C THR A 238 0.31 11.64 8.49
N GLN A 239 1.18 10.64 8.58
CA GLN A 239 2.52 10.68 8.04
C GLN A 239 2.70 9.49 7.10
N VAL A 240 3.22 9.72 5.90
CA VAL A 240 3.59 8.66 4.96
C VAL A 240 5.00 8.93 4.50
N SER A 241 5.90 7.97 4.75
CA SER A 241 7.33 8.11 4.52
C SER A 241 7.90 6.91 3.79
N TYR A 242 9.09 7.07 3.22
CA TYR A 242 9.81 5.98 2.57
C TYR A 242 11.30 6.08 2.77
N ARG A 243 11.98 4.93 2.68
CA ARG A 243 13.44 4.81 2.57
C ARG A 243 13.79 3.64 1.66
N TRP A 244 14.81 3.84 0.82
CA TRP A 244 15.32 2.88 -0.13
C TRP A 244 16.80 2.58 0.14
N HIS A 245 17.08 1.33 0.51
CA HIS A 245 18.44 0.79 0.69
C HIS A 245 19.01 0.30 -0.66
N LEU A 246 19.04 1.18 -1.67
CA LEU A 246 19.59 0.84 -2.99
C LEU A 246 21.11 0.96 -3.07
N PRO A 247 21.74 2.07 -2.63
CA PRO A 247 23.20 2.13 -2.55
C PRO A 247 23.77 1.34 -1.37
N ASP A 248 22.92 0.99 -0.39
CA ASP A 248 23.25 0.38 0.90
C ASP A 248 22.32 -0.80 1.25
N PRO A 249 22.16 -1.82 0.38
CA PRO A 249 21.21 -2.91 0.62
C PRO A 249 21.56 -3.73 1.86
N VAL A 250 20.52 -4.06 2.65
CA VAL A 250 20.68 -4.92 3.84
C VAL A 250 20.61 -6.38 3.40
N ARG A 251 21.75 -7.05 3.40
CA ARG A 251 21.90 -8.42 2.88
C ARG A 251 21.70 -9.47 3.98
N PHE A 252 21.19 -10.63 3.61
CA PHE A 252 20.99 -11.76 4.50
C PHE A 252 21.18 -13.09 3.74
N ASP A 253 21.76 -14.10 4.40
CA ASP A 253 22.05 -15.40 3.78
C ASP A 253 21.05 -16.50 4.18
N LYS A 254 20.40 -16.36 5.33
CA LYS A 254 19.44 -17.32 5.89
C LYS A 254 18.10 -16.70 6.21
N LYS A 255 18.07 -15.54 6.87
CA LYS A 255 16.83 -14.87 7.28
C LYS A 255 17.07 -13.42 7.66
N ILE A 256 16.01 -12.63 7.66
CA ILE A 256 16.02 -11.25 8.13
C ILE A 256 14.74 -10.94 8.90
N LYS A 257 14.87 -10.15 9.96
CA LYS A 257 13.74 -9.52 10.65
C LYS A 257 14.00 -8.02 10.77
N VAL A 258 13.26 -7.23 10.01
CA VAL A 258 13.26 -5.77 10.03
C VAL A 258 12.09 -5.32 10.89
N THR A 259 12.40 -4.61 11.97
CA THR A 259 11.39 -4.12 12.92
C THR A 259 11.63 -2.66 13.27
N MET A 260 10.62 -2.01 13.83
CA MET A 260 10.72 -0.66 14.37
C MET A 260 9.90 -0.57 15.64
N GLU A 261 10.42 0.09 16.66
CA GLU A 261 9.64 0.36 17.85
C GLU A 261 8.51 1.34 17.56
N THR A 262 7.36 1.17 18.20
CA THR A 262 6.26 2.15 18.10
C THR A 262 6.42 3.19 19.19
N GLY A 263 7.20 4.23 18.89
CA GLY A 263 7.78 5.15 19.87
C GLY A 263 8.85 4.47 20.74
N HIS A 264 9.72 5.25 21.40
CA HIS A 264 10.81 4.71 22.22
C HIS A 264 10.33 3.63 23.20
N GLY A 265 10.96 2.45 23.17
CA GLY A 265 10.59 1.35 24.05
C GLY A 265 9.19 0.77 23.81
N ASN A 266 8.60 0.95 22.62
CA ASN A 266 7.23 0.57 22.26
C ASN A 266 6.15 1.20 23.16
N HIS A 267 6.27 2.47 23.52
CA HIS A 267 5.27 3.11 24.39
C HIS A 267 3.99 3.55 23.64
N LEU A 268 4.03 3.75 22.31
CA LEU A 268 2.91 4.29 21.52
C LEU A 268 2.03 3.22 20.89
N ARG A 269 0.77 3.60 20.62
CA ARG A 269 -0.30 2.74 20.09
C ARG A 269 -1.00 3.46 18.95
N ASP A 270 -0.52 3.26 17.73
CA ASP A 270 -0.95 3.99 16.55
C ASP A 270 -1.52 3.03 15.50
N ASP A 271 -2.01 3.58 14.39
CA ASP A 271 -2.37 2.81 13.20
C ASP A 271 -1.20 2.87 12.21
N TRP A 272 -0.47 1.76 12.08
CA TRP A 272 0.74 1.66 11.30
C TRP A 272 0.57 0.64 10.17
N SER A 273 1.00 1.01 8.97
CA SER A 273 1.12 0.07 7.87
C SER A 273 2.38 0.29 7.04
N THR A 274 2.94 -0.78 6.51
CA THR A 274 4.18 -0.74 5.72
C THR A 274 4.09 -1.66 4.52
N THR A 275 4.66 -1.24 3.39
CA THR A 275 5.05 -2.18 2.34
C THR A 275 6.57 -2.32 2.36
N ALA A 276 7.05 -3.52 2.67
CA ALA A 276 8.46 -3.87 2.54
C ALA A 276 8.76 -4.34 1.11
N TYR A 277 9.94 -4.01 0.60
CA TYR A 277 10.43 -4.41 -0.71
C TYR A 277 11.80 -5.06 -0.57
N TRP A 278 12.00 -6.19 -1.22
CA TRP A 278 13.27 -6.92 -1.15
C TRP A 278 13.47 -7.81 -2.38
N TYR A 279 14.68 -8.33 -2.53
CA TYR A 279 15.00 -9.37 -3.49
C TYR A 279 15.46 -10.62 -2.75
N GLN A 280 14.95 -11.80 -3.10
CA GLN A 280 15.44 -13.06 -2.54
C GLN A 280 15.36 -14.22 -3.53
N THR A 281 16.05 -15.31 -3.22
CA THR A 281 15.95 -16.58 -3.95
C THR A 281 14.55 -17.18 -3.85
N LEU A 282 14.19 -18.02 -4.84
CA LEU A 282 12.96 -18.83 -4.82
C LEU A 282 13.24 -20.24 -4.28
N PRO A 283 12.27 -20.89 -3.61
CA PRO A 283 10.92 -20.39 -3.31
C PRO A 283 10.93 -19.27 -2.26
N GLY A 284 10.06 -18.27 -2.46
CA GLY A 284 9.86 -17.18 -1.50
C GLY A 284 8.90 -17.56 -0.36
N PRO A 285 8.70 -16.66 0.62
CA PRO A 285 7.74 -16.88 1.69
C PRO A 285 6.31 -16.96 1.15
N LYS A 286 5.44 -17.65 1.90
CA LYS A 286 3.99 -17.59 1.65
C LYS A 286 3.43 -16.32 2.25
N LEU A 287 3.09 -15.36 1.39
CA LEU A 287 2.54 -14.08 1.82
C LEU A 287 1.05 -14.21 2.19
N GLU A 288 0.65 -13.45 3.21
CA GLU A 288 -0.75 -13.33 3.66
C GLU A 288 -1.19 -11.87 3.61
N ILE A 289 -2.49 -11.65 3.50
CA ILE A 289 -3.09 -10.32 3.47
C ILE A 289 -4.29 -10.27 4.41
N LEU A 290 -4.44 -9.16 5.13
CA LEU A 290 -5.58 -8.96 6.02
C LEU A 290 -6.90 -8.87 5.24
N PRO A 291 -8.04 -9.28 5.85
CA PRO A 291 -9.38 -9.00 5.31
C PRO A 291 -9.58 -7.51 5.01
N VAL A 292 -10.44 -7.18 4.03
CA VAL A 292 -10.68 -5.80 3.55
C VAL A 292 -10.93 -4.84 4.72
N GLU A 293 -11.77 -5.22 5.66
CA GLU A 293 -12.25 -4.41 6.78
C GLU A 293 -11.11 -4.03 7.73
N LYS A 294 -10.06 -4.86 7.79
CA LYS A 294 -8.85 -4.62 8.58
C LYS A 294 -7.76 -3.89 7.79
N ARG A 295 -8.01 -3.46 6.56
CA ARG A 295 -7.07 -2.67 5.73
C ARG A 295 -7.50 -1.23 5.55
N LEU A 296 -8.76 -0.91 5.87
CA LEU A 296 -9.32 0.41 5.59
C LEU A 296 -8.67 1.46 6.49
N PRO A 297 -8.32 2.64 5.94
CA PRO A 297 -7.73 3.72 6.70
C PRO A 297 -8.75 4.33 7.66
N ARG A 298 -8.26 4.87 8.77
CA ARG A 298 -9.10 5.69 9.65
C ARG A 298 -9.52 6.98 8.95
N ARG A 299 -10.79 7.35 9.14
CA ARG A 299 -11.35 8.61 8.65
C ARG A 299 -11.90 9.44 9.80
N PRO A 300 -11.76 10.78 9.74
CA PRO A 300 -12.52 11.65 10.61
C PRO A 300 -14.01 11.39 10.42
N VAL A 301 -14.70 10.95 11.47
CA VAL A 301 -16.15 10.89 11.46
C VAL A 301 -16.63 12.32 11.72
N LEU A 302 -17.15 12.98 10.69
CA LEU A 302 -17.90 14.21 10.89
C LEU A 302 -19.13 13.83 11.74
N SER A 303 -19.22 14.37 12.95
CA SER A 303 -20.41 14.24 13.79
C SER A 303 -21.55 15.05 13.15
N GLY A 304 -22.16 14.52 12.11
CA GLY A 304 -23.46 14.98 11.66
C GLY A 304 -24.49 14.57 12.69
N ASN A 305 -25.41 15.46 13.05
CA ASN A 305 -26.68 15.00 13.61
C ASN A 305 -27.39 14.28 12.46
N PRO A 306 -27.59 12.94 12.53
CA PRO A 306 -28.39 12.28 11.52
C PRO A 306 -29.76 12.97 11.51
N VAL A 307 -30.09 13.61 10.40
CA VAL A 307 -31.42 14.19 10.19
C VAL A 307 -32.34 12.99 10.05
N GLU A 308 -33.32 12.84 10.96
CA GLU A 308 -34.32 11.78 10.84
C GLU A 308 -34.98 11.90 9.46
N GLU A 309 -34.90 10.84 8.67
CA GLU A 309 -35.52 10.82 7.36
C GLU A 309 -37.04 10.97 7.52
N PRO A 310 -37.70 11.80 6.69
CA PRO A 310 -39.14 11.92 6.73
C PRO A 310 -39.78 10.58 6.37
N LYS A 311 -40.73 10.13 7.20
CA LYS A 311 -41.50 8.91 6.95
C LYS A 311 -42.37 9.09 5.71
N ILE A 312 -42.15 8.27 4.69
CA ILE A 312 -42.91 8.31 3.43
C ILE A 312 -44.41 8.10 3.70
N GLU A 313 -44.76 7.36 4.75
CA GLU A 313 -46.12 7.09 5.17
C GLU A 313 -46.88 8.35 5.58
N ASP A 314 -46.18 9.34 6.15
CA ASP A 314 -46.74 10.57 6.72
C ASP A 314 -46.83 11.71 5.68
N MET A 315 -46.34 11.49 4.45
CA MET A 315 -46.32 12.51 3.39
C MET A 315 -47.69 12.69 2.71
N PRO A 316 -48.08 13.93 2.34
CA PRO A 316 -49.19 14.19 1.42
C PRO A 316 -49.07 13.40 0.11
N GLU A 317 -50.21 12.98 -0.45
CA GLU A 317 -50.28 12.08 -1.60
C GLU A 317 -49.38 12.46 -2.79
N PRO A 318 -49.25 13.74 -3.20
CA PRO A 318 -48.35 14.11 -4.30
C PRO A 318 -46.86 13.87 -3.99
N GLN A 319 -46.45 14.06 -2.73
CA GLN A 319 -45.07 13.86 -2.28
C GLN A 319 -44.76 12.37 -2.10
N LYS A 320 -45.68 11.64 -1.47
CA LYS A 320 -45.60 10.18 -1.30
C LYS A 320 -45.47 9.46 -2.64
N SER A 321 -46.30 9.82 -3.61
CA SER A 321 -46.23 9.27 -4.96
C SER A 321 -44.86 9.51 -5.61
N LYS A 322 -44.29 10.72 -5.48
CA LYS A 322 -42.96 11.04 -6.01
C LYS A 322 -41.82 10.33 -5.29
N ALA A 323 -41.93 10.13 -3.98
CA ALA A 323 -40.95 9.37 -3.20
C ALA A 323 -40.93 7.90 -3.64
N ILE A 324 -42.10 7.27 -3.79
CA ILE A 324 -42.22 5.89 -4.29
C ILE A 324 -41.70 5.76 -5.73
N GLU A 325 -42.03 6.74 -6.60
CA GLU A 325 -41.51 6.78 -7.97
C GLU A 325 -39.97 6.87 -8.00
N ARG A 326 -39.38 7.68 -7.10
CA ARG A 326 -37.91 7.76 -6.93
C ARG A 326 -37.33 6.43 -6.49
N GLU A 327 -37.87 5.79 -5.44
CA GLU A 327 -37.37 4.50 -4.95
C GLU A 327 -37.45 3.41 -6.01
N THR A 328 -38.55 3.37 -6.77
CA THR A 328 -38.73 2.44 -7.88
C THR A 328 -37.65 2.65 -8.95
N ARG A 329 -37.47 3.89 -9.42
CA ARG A 329 -36.40 4.22 -10.38
C ARG A 329 -35.00 3.95 -9.84
N PHE A 330 -34.77 4.20 -8.55
CA PHE A 330 -33.48 3.98 -7.91
C PHE A 330 -33.16 2.48 -7.86
N LYS A 331 -34.14 1.64 -7.53
CA LYS A 331 -33.99 0.19 -7.58
C LYS A 331 -33.72 -0.31 -8.99
N GLU A 332 -34.48 0.15 -9.99
CA GLU A 332 -34.22 -0.17 -11.40
C GLU A 332 -32.82 0.26 -11.86
N TYR A 333 -32.38 1.45 -11.43
CA TYR A 333 -31.02 1.94 -11.68
C TYR A 333 -29.95 1.05 -11.04
N LEU A 334 -30.15 0.59 -9.80
CA LEU A 334 -29.22 -0.31 -9.13
C LEU A 334 -29.13 -1.67 -9.84
N GLU A 335 -30.26 -2.20 -10.34
CA GLU A 335 -30.30 -3.44 -11.12
C GLU A 335 -29.57 -3.28 -12.47
N ASP A 336 -29.80 -2.20 -13.21
CA ASP A 336 -29.05 -1.90 -14.45
C ASP A 336 -27.55 -1.69 -14.18
N ARG A 337 -27.21 -0.97 -13.10
CA ARG A 337 -25.82 -0.76 -12.67
C ARG A 337 -25.14 -2.10 -12.37
N LYS A 338 -25.80 -3.03 -11.69
CA LYS A 338 -25.27 -4.38 -11.46
C LYS A 338 -24.99 -5.10 -12.78
N GLY A 339 -25.95 -5.08 -13.71
CA GLY A 339 -25.76 -5.66 -15.04
C GLY A 339 -24.61 -5.02 -15.82
N TRP A 340 -24.38 -3.72 -15.65
CA TRP A 340 -23.22 -3.03 -16.21
C TRP A 340 -21.90 -3.49 -15.60
N VAL A 341 -21.83 -3.68 -14.27
CA VAL A 341 -20.66 -4.23 -13.57
C VAL A 341 -20.33 -5.64 -14.08
N ASP A 342 -21.34 -6.49 -14.23
CA ASP A 342 -21.17 -7.86 -14.74
C ASP A 342 -20.58 -7.88 -16.16
N ARG A 343 -21.07 -6.99 -17.05
CA ARG A 343 -20.50 -6.82 -18.40
C ARG A 343 -19.04 -6.38 -18.35
N ARG A 344 -18.71 -5.40 -17.50
CA ARG A 344 -17.32 -4.92 -17.31
C ARG A 344 -16.40 -6.00 -16.76
N ALA A 345 -16.90 -6.88 -15.90
CA ALA A 345 -16.16 -8.03 -15.40
C ALA A 345 -15.84 -9.02 -16.54
N ALA A 346 -16.82 -9.33 -17.39
CA ALA A 346 -16.62 -10.19 -18.56
C ALA A 346 -15.59 -9.60 -19.55
N ASP A 347 -15.72 -8.31 -19.88
CA ASP A 347 -14.77 -7.60 -20.76
C ASP A 347 -13.33 -7.63 -20.21
N SER A 348 -13.18 -7.56 -18.88
CA SER A 348 -11.89 -7.62 -18.21
C SER A 348 -11.27 -9.03 -18.29
N GLN A 349 -12.08 -10.09 -18.16
CA GLN A 349 -11.61 -11.47 -18.36
C GLN A 349 -11.16 -11.71 -19.80
N GLU A 350 -11.90 -11.21 -20.79
CA GLU A 350 -11.51 -11.32 -22.19
C GLU A 350 -10.19 -10.60 -22.48
N ARG A 351 -10.03 -9.36 -21.97
CA ARG A 351 -8.79 -8.59 -22.10
C ARG A 351 -7.61 -9.29 -21.42
N ALA A 352 -7.83 -9.93 -20.27
CA ALA A 352 -6.79 -10.68 -19.57
C ALA A 352 -6.28 -11.87 -20.41
N VAL A 353 -7.18 -12.62 -21.08
CA VAL A 353 -6.78 -13.69 -22.01
C VAL A 353 -5.97 -13.12 -23.19
N LYS A 354 -6.44 -12.03 -23.80
CA LYS A 354 -5.74 -11.37 -24.91
C LYS A 354 -4.33 -10.90 -24.52
N ASN A 355 -4.12 -10.41 -23.30
CA ASN A 355 -2.78 -10.02 -22.84
C ASN A 355 -1.80 -11.20 -22.85
N VAL A 356 -2.26 -12.40 -22.48
CA VAL A 356 -1.44 -13.62 -22.53
C VAL A 356 -1.10 -14.00 -23.97
N GLU A 357 -2.05 -13.88 -24.89
CA GLU A 357 -1.85 -14.15 -26.31
C GLU A 357 -0.85 -13.17 -26.94
N ILE A 358 -1.02 -11.86 -26.68
CA ILE A 358 -0.12 -10.80 -27.14
C ILE A 358 1.31 -11.05 -26.63
N ALA A 359 1.48 -11.40 -25.35
CA ALA A 359 2.79 -11.70 -24.78
C ALA A 359 3.46 -12.91 -25.46
N LYS A 360 2.69 -13.97 -25.76
CA LYS A 360 3.20 -15.13 -26.52
C LYS A 360 3.63 -14.75 -27.94
N GLU A 361 2.84 -13.92 -28.62
CA GLU A 361 3.16 -13.44 -29.97
C GLU A 361 4.42 -12.57 -29.98
N ILE A 362 4.55 -11.63 -29.04
CA ILE A 362 5.75 -10.81 -28.86
C ILE A 362 6.99 -11.70 -28.69
N ARG A 363 6.93 -12.68 -27.79
CA ARG A 363 8.05 -13.62 -27.56
C ARG A 363 8.40 -14.42 -28.82
N ALA A 364 7.39 -14.91 -29.55
CA ALA A 364 7.61 -15.67 -30.78
C ALA A 364 8.27 -14.82 -31.88
N ARG A 365 7.78 -13.59 -32.08
CA ARG A 365 8.36 -12.62 -33.04
C ARG A 365 9.79 -12.28 -32.65
N TRP A 366 10.04 -11.98 -31.37
CA TRP A 366 11.37 -11.68 -30.86
C TRP A 366 12.36 -12.83 -31.13
N LEU A 367 12.02 -14.07 -30.73
CA LEU A 367 12.83 -15.27 -31.00
C LEU A 367 13.15 -15.47 -32.49
N SER A 368 12.21 -15.16 -33.37
CA SER A 368 12.40 -15.29 -34.83
C SER A 368 13.31 -14.20 -35.42
N SER A 369 13.30 -13.00 -34.83
CA SER A 369 14.03 -11.82 -35.32
C SER A 369 15.49 -11.81 -34.89
N SER A 370 15.82 -12.44 -33.76
CA SER A 370 17.18 -12.44 -33.20
C SER A 370 18.13 -13.45 -33.86
N LYS A 371 18.03 -13.69 -35.17
CA LYS A 371 18.93 -14.58 -35.91
C LYS A 371 20.33 -13.99 -36.10
#